data_AF-A0A376TUF5-F1
#
_entry.id   AF-A0A376TUF5-F1
#
_cell.length_a   1.000
_cell.length_b   1.000
_cell.length_c   1.000
_cell.angle_alpha   90.00
_cell.angle_beta   90.00
_cell.angle_gamma   90.00
#
_symmetry.space_group_name_H-M   'P 1'
#
loop_
_entity.id
_entity.type
_entity.pdbx_description
1 polymer ?
#
loop_
_entity_poly.entity_id
_entity_poly.type
_entity_poly.pdbx_seq_one_letter_code
_entity_poly.pdbx_strand_id
1 'polypeptide(L)'
;MPTCSTFRHARNAINGCASLGAAINTAVGLGLYPDYATAVDKMVRVKDIFIPIESNAKRYDAMNKGIFKDLTKHTDVILKKSYEVMHGELGNVDSIQSWSNA
;
A
#
# COMPACT_ATOMS: atom_id res chain seq x y z
N MET A 1 -0.18 -24.69 2.30
CA MET A 1 -0.03 -23.21 2.30
C MET A 1 1.38 -22.90 1.83
N PRO A 2 1.60 -21.94 0.91
CA PRO A 2 2.94 -21.57 0.50
C PRO A 2 3.71 -21.05 1.74
N THR A 3 4.91 -21.58 1.95
CA THR A 3 5.80 -21.17 3.04
C THR A 3 6.28 -19.74 2.78
N CYS A 4 6.58 -18.98 3.84
CA CYS A 4 7.06 -17.60 3.75
C CYS A 4 8.28 -17.46 2.80
N SER A 5 9.06 -18.52 2.63
CA SER A 5 10.22 -18.62 1.73
C SER A 5 9.93 -18.47 0.23
N THR A 6 8.68 -18.60 -0.23
CA THR A 6 8.35 -18.52 -1.66
C THR A 6 8.00 -17.11 -2.13
N PHE A 7 7.70 -16.20 -1.21
CA PHE A 7 7.34 -14.82 -1.53
C PHE A 7 8.59 -13.95 -1.62
N ARG A 8 9.00 -13.58 -2.84
CA ARG A 8 10.11 -12.64 -3.07
C ARG A 8 9.56 -11.31 -3.56
N HIS A 9 9.99 -10.23 -2.93
CA HIS A 9 9.68 -8.89 -3.44
C HIS A 9 10.85 -8.42 -4.30
N ALA A 10 10.59 -8.10 -5.57
CA ALA A 10 11.62 -7.65 -6.49
C ALA A 10 11.39 -6.18 -6.84
N ARG A 11 12.42 -5.35 -6.66
CA ARG A 11 12.38 -3.94 -7.04
C ARG A 11 13.03 -3.76 -8.40
N ASN A 12 12.35 -3.06 -9.30
CA ASN A 12 12.91 -2.68 -10.60
C ASN A 12 13.97 -1.57 -10.45
N ALA A 13 14.94 -1.53 -11.35
CA ALA A 13 15.95 -0.47 -11.41
C ALA A 13 15.34 0.88 -11.82
N ILE A 14 14.23 0.86 -12.56
CA ILE A 14 13.53 2.06 -13.00
C ILE A 14 12.50 2.44 -11.91
N ASN A 15 12.56 3.69 -11.45
CA ASN A 15 11.66 4.21 -10.41
C ASN A 15 10.27 4.62 -10.93
N GLY A 16 10.08 4.69 -12.26
CA GLY A 16 8.81 4.99 -12.92
C GLY A 16 8.03 3.72 -13.30
N CYS A 17 7.43 3.03 -12.32
CA CYS A 17 6.69 1.79 -12.59
C CYS A 17 5.46 1.99 -13.49
N ALA A 18 4.74 3.11 -13.33
CA ALA A 18 3.55 3.41 -14.11
C ALA A 18 3.87 3.66 -15.59
N SER A 19 4.90 4.46 -15.88
CA SER A 19 5.33 4.74 -17.25
C SER A 19 5.91 3.51 -17.94
N LEU A 20 6.65 2.66 -17.21
CA LEU A 20 7.14 1.39 -17.74
C LEU A 20 5.99 0.43 -18.09
N GLY A 21 4.96 0.33 -17.23
CA GLY A 21 3.77 -0.46 -17.51
C GLY A 21 3.02 0.02 -18.75
N ALA A 22 2.85 1.34 -18.91
CA ALA A 22 2.27 1.92 -20.11
C ALA A 22 3.08 1.58 -21.37
N ALA A 23 4.41 1.69 -21.31
CA ALA A 23 5.29 1.33 -22.42
C ALA A 23 5.22 -0.17 -22.78
N ILE A 24 5.12 -1.06 -21.78
CA ILE A 24 4.93 -2.50 -21.98
C ILE A 24 3.60 -2.77 -22.72
N ASN A 25 2.51 -2.15 -22.27
CA ASN A 25 1.21 -2.28 -22.94
C ASN A 25 1.27 -1.82 -24.39
N THR A 26 1.90 -0.67 -24.66
CA THR A 26 2.09 -0.16 -26.02
C THR A 26 2.95 -1.12 -26.86
N ALA A 27 4.02 -1.68 -26.31
CA ALA A 27 4.90 -2.59 -27.03
C ALA A 27 4.20 -3.90 -27.43
N VAL A 28 3.37 -4.47 -26.54
CA VAL A 28 2.55 -5.64 -26.85
C VAL A 28 1.43 -5.28 -27.83
N GLY A 29 0.74 -4.15 -27.63
CA GLY A 29 -0.35 -3.71 -28.49
C GLY A 29 0.07 -3.37 -29.92
N LEU A 30 1.31 -2.90 -30.12
CA LEU A 30 1.92 -2.67 -31.42
C LEU A 30 2.57 -3.94 -32.01
N GLY A 31 2.56 -5.07 -31.30
CA GLY A 31 3.15 -6.33 -31.74
C GLY A 31 4.69 -6.34 -31.75
N LEU A 32 5.36 -5.39 -31.07
CA LEU A 32 6.82 -5.40 -30.90
C LEU A 32 7.29 -6.58 -30.05
N TYR A 33 6.42 -7.05 -29.14
CA TYR A 33 6.59 -8.30 -28.41
C TYR A 33 5.34 -9.18 -28.58
N PRO A 34 5.52 -10.51 -28.68
CA PRO A 34 4.41 -11.45 -28.90
C PRO A 34 3.47 -11.56 -27.70
N ASP A 35 3.96 -11.29 -26.50
CA ASP A 35 3.21 -11.42 -25.25
C ASP A 35 3.84 -10.57 -24.13
N TYR A 36 3.08 -10.43 -23.03
CA TYR A 36 3.51 -9.67 -21.85
C TYR A 36 4.71 -10.28 -21.13
N ALA A 37 4.85 -11.61 -21.10
CA ALA A 37 5.98 -12.24 -20.43
C ALA A 37 7.29 -11.90 -21.15
N THR A 38 7.28 -11.95 -22.48
CA THR A 38 8.40 -11.53 -23.34
C THR A 38 8.70 -10.04 -23.16
N ALA A 39 7.68 -9.17 -23.15
CA ALA A 39 7.88 -7.74 -22.94
C ALA A 39 8.48 -7.44 -21.55
N VAL A 40 7.99 -8.10 -20.49
CA VAL A 40 8.52 -7.95 -19.13
C VAL A 40 9.97 -8.42 -19.04
N ASP A 41 10.31 -9.58 -19.62
CA ASP A 41 11.69 -10.09 -19.67
C ASP A 41 12.66 -9.10 -20.33
N LYS A 42 12.23 -8.44 -21.41
CA LYS A 42 13.07 -7.49 -22.16
C LYS A 42 13.12 -6.09 -21.58
N MET A 43 12.04 -5.63 -20.92
CA MET A 43 11.89 -4.23 -20.52
C MET A 43 12.09 -3.99 -19.01
N VAL A 44 11.87 -5.00 -18.16
CA VAL A 44 12.01 -4.88 -16.70
C VAL A 44 13.41 -5.33 -16.26
N ARG A 45 14.07 -4.55 -15.40
CA ARG A 45 15.41 -4.85 -14.87
C ARG A 45 15.39 -4.92 -13.37
N VAL A 46 15.37 -6.11 -12.80
CA VAL A 46 15.39 -6.29 -11.34
C VAL A 46 16.70 -5.76 -10.77
N LYS A 47 16.60 -4.90 -9.74
CA LYS A 47 17.73 -4.33 -9.00
C LYS A 47 17.95 -5.05 -7.68
N ASP A 48 16.91 -5.13 -6.86
CA ASP A 48 16.99 -5.70 -5.52
C ASP A 48 15.95 -6.79 -5.33
N ILE A 49 16.32 -7.81 -4.57
CA ILE A 49 15.42 -8.89 -4.16
C ILE A 49 15.38 -8.91 -2.64
N PHE A 50 14.18 -8.79 -2.09
CA PHE A 50 13.92 -8.84 -0.66
C PHE A 50 13.28 -10.19 -0.33
N ILE A 51 13.93 -10.94 0.55
CA ILE A 51 13.44 -12.22 1.06
C ILE A 51 12.91 -11.99 2.48
N PRO A 52 11.65 -12.36 2.75
CA PRO A 52 11.06 -12.15 4.05
C PRO A 52 11.73 -13.04 5.09
N ILE A 53 11.99 -12.45 6.25
CA ILE A 53 12.45 -13.18 7.43
C ILE A 53 11.20 -13.64 8.18
N GLU A 54 11.02 -14.95 8.33
CA GLU A 54 9.78 -15.54 8.84
C GLU A 54 9.39 -15.03 10.24
N SER A 55 10.38 -14.85 11.13
CA SER A 55 10.15 -14.32 12.48
C SER A 55 9.60 -12.90 12.45
N ASN A 56 10.10 -12.05 11.55
CA ASN A 56 9.61 -10.69 11.36
C ASN A 56 8.22 -10.69 10.73
N ALA A 57 7.97 -11.55 9.75
CA ALA A 57 6.65 -11.68 9.12
C ALA A 57 5.58 -12.02 10.16
N LYS A 58 5.84 -12.98 11.06
CA LYS A 58 4.93 -13.31 12.17
C LYS A 58 4.69 -12.15 13.12
N ARG A 59 5.75 -11.40 13.46
CA ARG A 59 5.65 -10.21 14.33
C ARG A 59 4.80 -9.10 13.70
N TYR A 60 5.04 -8.79 12.42
CA TYR A 60 4.27 -7.77 11.71
C TYR A 60 2.82 -8.20 11.46
N ASP A 61 2.56 -9.50 11.23
CA ASP A 61 1.20 -10.02 11.13
C ASP A 61 0.41 -9.85 12.43
N ALA A 62 1.03 -10.18 13.58
CA ALA A 62 0.42 -9.98 14.90
C ALA A 62 0.13 -8.49 15.16
N MET A 63 1.07 -7.60 14.83
CA MET A 63 0.89 -6.15 14.98
C MET A 63 -0.22 -5.61 14.07
N ASN A 64 -0.28 -6.08 12.82
CA ASN A 64 -1.32 -5.67 11.89
C ASN A 64 -2.70 -6.12 12.36
N LYS A 65 -2.85 -7.40 12.72
CA LYS A 65 -4.14 -7.96 13.16
C LYS A 65 -4.60 -7.44 14.51
N GLY A 66 -3.67 -7.22 15.44
CA GLY A 66 -4.00 -6.82 16.81
C GLY A 66 -4.12 -5.31 17.02
N ILE A 67 -3.50 -4.49 16.15
CA ILE A 67 -3.41 -3.05 16.36
C ILE A 67 -3.82 -2.28 15.10
N PHE A 68 -3.02 -2.37 14.03
CA PHE A 68 -3.16 -1.46 12.89
C PHE A 68 -4.47 -1.63 12.12
N LYS A 69 -4.98 -2.86 12.00
CA LYS A 69 -6.24 -3.14 11.30
C LYS A 69 -7.43 -2.41 11.91
N ASP A 70 -7.44 -2.27 13.24
CA ASP A 70 -8.54 -1.64 13.97
C ASP A 70 -8.24 -0.19 14.36
N LEU A 71 -6.98 0.26 14.24
CA LEU A 71 -6.54 1.61 14.60
C LEU A 71 -7.40 2.70 13.93
N THR A 72 -7.69 2.55 12.63
CA THR A 72 -8.47 3.53 11.88
C THR A 72 -9.89 3.70 12.40
N LYS A 73 -10.48 2.67 13.03
CA LYS A 73 -11.81 2.78 13.65
C LYS A 73 -11.84 3.83 14.76
N HIS A 74 -10.72 4.00 15.45
CA HIS A 74 -10.59 4.96 16.54
C HIS A 74 -10.05 6.31 16.05
N THR A 75 -9.02 6.30 15.20
CA THR A 75 -8.38 7.53 14.73
C THR A 75 -9.23 8.30 13.73
N ASP A 76 -9.94 7.62 12.82
CA ASP A 76 -10.70 8.31 11.76
C ASP A 76 -11.83 9.16 12.33
N VAL A 77 -12.47 8.70 13.40
CA VAL A 77 -13.54 9.46 14.07
C VAL A 77 -13.00 10.77 14.62
N ILE A 78 -11.85 10.73 15.29
CA ILE A 78 -11.21 11.93 15.86
C ILE A 78 -10.71 12.84 14.74
N LEU A 79 -10.02 12.28 13.74
CA LEU A 79 -9.45 13.05 12.63
C LEU A 79 -10.51 13.72 11.76
N LYS A 80 -11.65 13.06 11.49
CA LYS A 80 -12.77 13.66 10.76
C LYS A 80 -13.35 14.85 11.51
N LYS A 81 -13.56 14.72 12.83
CA LYS A 81 -14.03 15.83 13.67
C LYS A 81 -13.03 16.97 13.73
N SER A 82 -11.74 16.66 13.89
CA SER A 82 -10.68 17.68 13.85
C SER A 82 -10.68 18.42 12.51
N TYR A 83 -10.90 17.72 11.41
CA TYR A 83 -11.03 18.33 10.09
C TYR A 83 -12.24 19.27 10.01
N GLU A 84 -13.41 18.83 10.50
CA GLU A 84 -14.64 19.64 10.57
C GLU A 84 -14.45 20.92 11.40
N VAL A 85 -13.74 20.85 12.53
CA VAL A 85 -13.45 22.04 13.36
C VAL A 85 -12.50 23.00 12.65
N MET A 86 -11.49 22.47 11.96
CA MET A 86 -10.44 23.29 11.33
C MET A 86 -10.86 23.87 9.96
N HIS A 87 -11.85 23.26 9.29
CA HIS A 87 -12.22 23.60 7.91
C HIS A 87 -13.74 23.74 7.67
N GLY A 88 -14.59 23.47 8.66
CA GLY A 88 -16.04 23.65 8.59
C GLY A 88 -16.52 24.96 9.23
N GLU A 89 -17.82 25.24 9.17
CA GLU A 89 -18.42 26.37 9.89
C GLU A 89 -18.56 26.04 11.39
N LEU A 90 -18.06 26.93 12.26
CA LEU A 90 -17.95 26.78 13.72
C LEU A 90 -19.30 26.69 14.48
N GLY A 91 -20.42 26.46 13.80
CA GLY A 91 -21.77 26.44 14.39
C GLY A 91 -22.12 25.19 15.20
N ASN A 92 -21.21 24.22 15.39
CA ASN A 92 -21.50 22.95 16.07
C ASN A 92 -20.40 22.55 17.09
N VAL A 93 -19.94 23.53 17.86
CA VAL A 93 -18.88 23.38 18.89
C VAL A 93 -19.28 22.53 20.11
N ASP A 94 -20.58 22.22 20.27
CA ASP A 94 -21.08 21.41 21.40
C ASP A 94 -20.74 19.91 21.28
N SER A 95 -20.25 19.46 20.12
CA SER A 95 -19.83 18.06 19.91
C SER A 95 -18.48 17.70 20.57
N ILE A 96 -17.74 18.68 21.10
CA ILE A 96 -16.41 18.52 21.70
C ILE A 96 -16.48 18.04 23.16
N GLN A 97 -17.56 18.36 23.90
CA GLN A 97 -17.66 18.02 25.33
C GLN A 97 -18.05 16.56 25.64
N SER A 98 -18.59 15.81 24.67
CA SER A 98 -19.12 14.46 24.92
C SER A 98 -18.06 13.39 25.24
N TRP A 99 -16.77 13.70 25.17
CA TRP A 99 -15.70 12.70 25.20
C TRP A 99 -14.92 12.58 26.52
N SER A 100 -15.25 13.35 27.56
CA SER A 100 -14.53 13.26 28.84
C SER A 100 -14.90 12.04 29.70
N ASN A 101 -15.93 11.25 29.33
CA ASN A 101 -16.53 10.23 30.20
C ASN A 101 -16.75 8.85 29.54
N ALA A 102 -15.94 8.43 28.58
CA ALA A 102 -15.97 7.07 28.00
C ALA A 102 -14.65 6.33 28.21
#